data_AF-A0A7X8BRD1-F1
#
_entry.id   AF-A0A7X8BRD1-F1
#
_cell.length_a   1.000
_cell.length_b   1.000
_cell.length_c   1.000
_cell.angle_alpha   90.00
_cell.angle_beta   90.00
_cell.angle_gamma   90.00
#
_symmetry.space_group_name_H-M   'P 1'
#
loop_
_entity.id
_entity.type
_entity.pdbx_description
1 polymer ?
#
loop_
_entity_poly.entity_id
_entity_poly.type
_entity_poly.pdbx_seq_one_letter_code
_entity_poly.pdbx_strand_id
1 'polypeptide(L)'
;MAIIVHTDDPDLLLEKIYEAIDNKKGGKWTCTPDGRFTYGTLLWKNEAFFRPQIWVEEKQLRFGLIKRKDRKHISSKLYATFHTKMIELLLAQFDRDFRRVSATAGRAEPDSF
;
A
#
# COMPACT_ATOMS: atom_id res chain seq x y z
N MET A 1 10.11 5.15 0.38
CA MET A 1 8.92 5.88 0.00
C MET A 1 7.71 5.11 0.47
N ALA A 2 6.92 5.73 1.33
CA ALA A 2 5.75 5.09 1.93
C ALA A 2 4.48 5.88 1.63
N ILE A 3 3.35 5.20 1.71
CA ILE A 3 2.04 5.84 1.85
C ILE A 3 1.71 5.89 3.33
N ILE A 4 1.29 7.06 3.80
CA ILE A 4 0.84 7.28 5.18
C ILE A 4 -0.63 7.68 5.14
N VAL A 5 -1.48 6.85 5.75
CA VAL A 5 -2.91 7.06 5.88
C VAL A 5 -3.22 7.40 7.33
N HIS A 6 -3.88 8.53 7.58
CA HIS A 6 -4.33 8.94 8.91
C HIS A 6 -5.79 8.54 9.10
N THR A 7 -6.05 7.67 10.07
CA THR A 7 -7.37 7.12 10.39
C THR A 7 -7.48 6.89 11.89
N ASP A 8 -8.68 6.97 12.45
CA ASP A 8 -8.87 6.65 13.87
C ASP A 8 -8.81 5.14 14.15
N ASP A 9 -9.03 4.30 13.13
CA ASP A 9 -9.13 2.84 13.25
C ASP A 9 -8.23 2.14 12.20
N PRO A 10 -6.90 2.19 12.36
CA PRO A 10 -5.97 1.65 11.36
C PRO A 10 -6.08 0.13 11.17
N ASP A 11 -6.39 -0.61 12.24
CA ASP A 11 -6.65 -2.05 12.20
C ASP A 11 -7.88 -2.36 11.34
N LEU A 12 -9.01 -1.71 11.63
CA LEU A 12 -10.25 -1.90 10.88
C LEU A 12 -10.12 -1.50 9.41
N LEU A 13 -9.42 -0.40 9.12
CA LEU A 13 -9.13 -0.01 7.74
C LEU A 13 -8.32 -1.07 7.01
N LEU A 14 -7.30 -1.65 7.67
CA LEU A 14 -6.49 -2.70 7.06
C LEU A 14 -7.31 -3.97 6.78
N GLU A 15 -8.16 -4.38 7.71
CA GLU A 15 -9.09 -5.52 7.53
C GLU A 15 -10.00 -5.29 6.31
N LYS A 16 -10.65 -4.11 6.23
CA LYS A 16 -11.49 -3.74 5.09
C LYS A 16 -10.74 -3.78 3.75
N ILE A 17 -9.47 -3.40 3.73
CA ILE A 17 -8.63 -3.47 2.52
C ILE A 17 -8.39 -4.93 2.10
N TYR A 18 -8.05 -5.81 3.05
CA TYR A 18 -7.92 -7.25 2.75
C TYR A 18 -9.22 -7.83 2.20
N GLU A 19 -10.35 -7.58 2.88
CA GLU A 19 -11.66 -8.04 2.43
C GLU A 19 -12.04 -7.52 1.05
N ALA A 20 -11.75 -6.25 0.75
CA ALA A 20 -12.04 -5.70 -0.58
C ALA A 20 -11.21 -6.39 -1.66
N ILE A 21 -9.94 -6.67 -1.40
CA ILE A 21 -9.05 -7.36 -2.34
C ILE A 21 -9.54 -8.79 -2.59
N ASP A 22 -9.87 -9.53 -1.54
CA ASP A 22 -10.36 -10.92 -1.64
C ASP A 22 -11.71 -11.00 -2.36
N ASN A 23 -12.60 -10.04 -2.12
CA ASN A 23 -13.91 -9.96 -2.76
C ASN A 23 -13.87 -9.33 -4.17
N LYS A 24 -12.69 -9.15 -4.78
CA LYS A 24 -12.48 -8.52 -6.10
C LYS A 24 -12.98 -7.06 -6.21
N LYS A 25 -13.27 -6.41 -5.09
CA LYS A 25 -13.61 -4.98 -5.01
C LYS A 25 -12.37 -4.08 -4.94
N GLY A 26 -11.22 -4.63 -4.55
CA GLY A 26 -9.91 -3.99 -4.55
C GLY A 26 -9.30 -3.80 -5.95
N GLY A 27 -10.12 -3.85 -7.01
CA GLY A 27 -9.70 -3.74 -8.40
C GLY A 27 -8.75 -4.87 -8.80
N LYS A 28 -7.50 -4.51 -9.12
CA LYS A 28 -6.49 -5.44 -9.65
C LYS A 28 -5.37 -5.74 -8.64
N TRP A 29 -5.56 -5.30 -7.40
CA TRP A 29 -4.66 -5.64 -6.30
C TRP A 29 -4.79 -7.12 -5.93
N THR A 30 -3.69 -7.71 -5.47
CA THR A 30 -3.65 -9.08 -4.96
C THR A 30 -2.84 -9.10 -3.67
N CYS A 31 -3.29 -9.91 -2.70
CA CYS A 31 -2.56 -10.18 -1.48
C CYS A 31 -1.65 -11.41 -1.63
N THR A 32 -0.42 -11.32 -1.16
CA THR A 32 0.48 -12.48 -1.01
C THR A 32 0.15 -13.25 0.28
N PRO A 33 0.56 -14.53 0.41
CA PRO A 33 0.30 -15.31 1.62
C PRO A 33 0.86 -14.69 2.92
N ASP A 34 1.86 -13.81 2.81
CA ASP A 34 2.46 -13.09 3.93
C ASP A 34 1.91 -11.67 4.12
N GLY A 35 0.73 -11.37 3.58
CA GLY A 35 0.01 -10.12 3.85
C GLY A 35 0.53 -8.89 3.11
N ARG A 36 1.26 -9.06 1.98
CA ARG A 36 1.73 -7.94 1.17
C ARG A 36 0.85 -7.73 -0.05
N PHE A 37 0.73 -6.48 -0.49
CA PHE A 37 -0.08 -6.13 -1.65
C PHE A 37 0.77 -5.90 -2.89
N THR A 38 0.35 -6.45 -4.03
CA THR A 38 0.94 -6.12 -5.33
C THR A 38 -0.14 -5.86 -6.37
N TYR A 39 0.16 -5.04 -7.38
CA TYR A 39 -0.80 -4.69 -8.41
C TYR A 39 -0.67 -5.66 -9.59
N GLY A 40 -1.70 -6.49 -9.79
CA GLY A 40 -1.68 -7.68 -10.61
C GLY A 40 -1.58 -7.49 -12.11
N THR A 41 -1.91 -6.32 -12.66
CA THR A 41 -1.94 -6.09 -14.12
C THR A 41 -1.01 -4.99 -14.61
N LEU A 42 -0.09 -4.52 -13.78
CA LEU A 42 1.01 -3.74 -14.32
C LEU A 42 1.89 -4.67 -15.14
N LEU A 43 2.54 -4.13 -16.19
CA LEU A 43 3.69 -4.77 -16.84
C LEU A 43 4.77 -5.20 -15.80
N TRP A 44 4.72 -4.61 -14.62
CA TRP A 44 5.58 -4.80 -13.47
C TRP A 44 4.93 -5.61 -12.34
N LYS A 45 4.02 -6.53 -12.66
CA LYS A 45 3.46 -7.46 -11.67
C LYS A 45 4.61 -8.14 -10.90
N ASN A 46 4.51 -8.21 -9.57
CA ASN A 46 5.51 -8.79 -8.68
C ASN A 46 6.89 -8.09 -8.70
N GLU A 47 7.02 -6.89 -9.27
CA GLU A 47 8.26 -6.09 -9.22
C GLU A 47 8.42 -5.36 -7.88
N ALA A 48 7.30 -5.04 -7.24
CA ALA A 48 7.24 -4.39 -5.94
C ALA A 48 5.98 -4.83 -5.16
N PHE A 49 6.05 -4.64 -3.86
CA PHE A 49 5.02 -5.04 -2.90
C PHE A 49 4.85 -3.94 -1.85
N PHE A 50 3.62 -3.64 -1.45
CA PHE A 50 3.36 -2.87 -0.24
C PHE A 50 3.28 -3.79 0.96
N ARG A 51 4.02 -3.45 2.03
CA ARG A 51 3.86 -4.02 3.35
C ARG A 51 3.06 -3.06 4.22
N PRO A 52 1.84 -3.42 4.65
CA PRO A 52 1.11 -2.64 5.62
C PRO A 52 1.78 -2.72 7.00
N GLN A 53 1.71 -1.64 7.76
CA GLN A 53 2.05 -1.61 9.18
C GLN A 53 1.12 -0.62 9.89
N ILE A 54 0.58 -1.05 11.02
CA ILE A 54 -0.27 -0.25 11.90
C ILE A 54 0.61 0.49 12.91
N TRP A 55 0.33 1.78 13.08
CA TRP A 55 0.97 2.70 14.00
C TRP A 55 -0.13 3.29 14.89
N VAL A 56 -0.40 2.61 16.01
CA VAL A 56 -1.57 2.87 16.86
C VAL A 56 -1.51 4.25 17.50
N GLU A 57 -0.35 4.61 18.08
CA GLU A 57 -0.17 5.88 18.78
C GLU A 57 -0.34 7.09 17.84
N GLU A 58 0.16 6.97 16.61
CA GLU A 58 0.09 8.02 15.60
C GLU A 58 -1.18 7.96 14.74
N LYS A 59 -2.08 7.01 15.01
CA LYS A 59 -3.34 6.82 14.28
C LYS A 59 -3.11 6.70 12.78
N GLN A 60 -2.20 5.80 12.42
CA GLN A 60 -1.72 5.65 11.06
C GLN A 60 -1.72 4.21 10.57
N LEU A 61 -2.17 4.03 9.33
CA LEU A 61 -1.86 2.85 8.52
C LEU A 61 -0.81 3.26 7.49
N ARG A 62 0.36 2.62 7.54
CA ARG A 62 1.46 2.91 6.62
C ARG A 62 1.68 1.75 5.65
N PHE A 63 1.96 2.08 4.41
CA PHE A 63 2.36 1.10 3.39
C PHE A 63 3.78 1.40 2.94
N GLY A 64 4.73 0.58 3.39
CA GLY A 64 6.11 0.65 2.93
C GLY A 64 6.28 -0.14 1.64
N LEU A 65 7.02 0.40 0.69
CA LEU A 65 7.28 -0.29 -0.58
C LEU A 65 8.47 -1.23 -0.41
N ILE A 66 8.35 -2.46 -0.91
CA ILE A 66 9.38 -3.49 -0.87
C ILE A 66 9.69 -3.89 -2.32
N LYS A 67 10.97 -3.92 -2.67
CA LYS A 67 11.43 -4.43 -3.96
C LYS A 67 11.44 -5.96 -3.97
N ARG A 68 11.27 -6.58 -5.14
CA ARG A 68 11.56 -8.03 -5.26
C ARG A 68 13.03 -8.34 -4.99
N LYS A 69 13.32 -9.59 -4.59
CA LYS A 69 14.63 -10.02 -4.06
C LYS A 69 15.80 -9.75 -5.01
N ASP A 70 15.63 -10.04 -6.30
CA ASP A 70 16.62 -9.91 -7.37
C ASP A 70 16.82 -8.48 -7.90
N ARG A 71 15.92 -7.55 -7.52
CA ARG A 71 15.99 -6.16 -7.97
C ARG A 71 16.99 -5.37 -7.13
N LYS A 72 17.92 -4.66 -7.78
CA LYS A 72 18.90 -3.79 -7.09
C LYS A 72 18.26 -2.51 -6.52
N HIS A 73 17.36 -1.87 -7.26
CA HIS A 73 16.74 -0.60 -6.87
C HIS A 73 15.29 -0.47 -7.38
N ILE A 74 14.50 0.37 -6.71
CA ILE A 74 13.17 0.78 -7.19
C ILE A 74 13.35 2.05 -8.02
N SER A 75 13.01 1.98 -9.30
CA SER A 75 12.99 3.18 -10.16
C SER A 75 11.86 4.12 -9.75
N SER A 76 12.04 5.44 -9.89
CA SER A 76 11.00 6.44 -9.60
C SER A 76 9.67 6.15 -10.32
N LYS A 77 9.73 5.65 -11.57
CA LYS A 77 8.54 5.26 -12.34
C LYS A 77 7.74 4.14 -11.68
N LEU A 78 8.42 3.09 -11.22
CA LEU A 78 7.81 1.95 -10.52
C LEU A 78 7.18 2.41 -9.19
N TYR A 79 7.94 3.15 -8.39
CA TYR A 79 7.49 3.70 -7.12
C TYR A 79 6.23 4.58 -7.30
N ALA A 80 6.29 5.56 -8.19
CA ALA A 80 5.19 6.52 -8.42
C ALA A 80 3.93 5.81 -8.91
N THR A 81 4.08 4.80 -9.77
CA THR A 81 2.94 4.03 -10.29
C THR A 81 2.26 3.22 -9.20
N PHE A 82 3.03 2.51 -8.37
CA PHE A 82 2.47 1.77 -7.24
C PHE A 82 1.77 2.71 -6.25
N HIS A 83 2.38 3.87 -5.95
CA HIS A 83 1.79 4.82 -5.00
C HIS A 83 0.49 5.41 -5.51
N THR A 84 0.46 5.83 -6.78
CA THR A 84 -0.76 6.35 -7.41
C THR A 84 -1.88 5.33 -7.36
N LYS A 85 -1.59 4.06 -7.69
CA LYS A 85 -2.62 3.00 -7.70
C LYS A 85 -3.14 2.61 -6.33
N MET A 86 -2.33 2.75 -5.28
CA MET A 86 -2.78 2.48 -3.92
C MET A 86 -3.61 3.66 -3.40
N ILE A 87 -3.18 4.91 -3.64
CA ILE A 87 -3.95 6.10 -3.28
C ILE A 87 -5.29 6.13 -4.03
N GLU A 88 -5.31 5.76 -5.31
CA GLU A 88 -6.54 5.60 -6.11
C GLU A 88 -7.50 4.61 -5.47
N LEU A 89 -7.02 3.43 -5.04
CA LEU A 89 -7.84 2.45 -4.31
C LEU A 89 -8.40 3.05 -3.01
N LEU A 90 -7.54 3.68 -2.21
CA LEU A 90 -7.92 4.28 -0.94
C LEU A 90 -9.04 5.31 -1.12
N LEU A 91 -8.86 6.25 -2.03
CA LEU A 91 -9.87 7.30 -2.29
C LEU A 91 -11.15 6.74 -2.94
N ALA A 92 -11.05 5.71 -3.78
CA ALA A 92 -12.22 5.19 -4.49
C ALA A 92 -13.09 4.26 -3.64
N GLN A 93 -12.55 3.64 -2.58
CA GLN A 93 -13.26 2.61 -1.81
C GLN A 93 -13.35 2.90 -0.30
N PHE A 94 -12.49 3.78 0.24
CA PHE A 94 -12.29 3.94 1.68
C PHE A 94 -12.23 5.41 2.11
N ASP A 95 -12.71 6.36 1.30
CA ASP A 95 -12.66 7.80 1.58
C ASP A 95 -13.36 8.20 2.90
N ARG A 96 -14.27 7.37 3.39
CA ARG A 96 -14.96 7.56 4.68
C ARG A 96 -14.23 6.91 5.87
N ASP A 97 -13.22 6.09 5.61
CA ASP A 97 -12.50 5.33 6.64
C ASP A 97 -11.17 5.97 7.03
N PHE A 98 -10.79 7.10 6.42
CA PHE A 98 -9.60 7.86 6.77
C PHE A 98 -9.78 9.36 6.50
N ARG A 99 -8.95 10.19 7.14
CA ARG A 99 -9.01 11.66 7.02
C ARG A 99 -8.01 12.23 6.02
N ARG A 100 -6.86 11.57 5.86
CA ARG A 100 -5.78 12.03 5.00
C ARG A 100 -4.95 10.86 4.50
N VAL A 101 -4.52 10.93 3.25
CA VAL A 101 -3.49 10.06 2.68
C VAL A 101 -2.37 10.92 2.07
N SER A 102 -1.12 10.49 2.25
CA SER A 102 0.06 11.18 1.70
C SER A 102 1.10 10.17 1.23
N ALA A 103 1.98 10.58 0.32
CA ALA A 103 3.12 9.79 -0.14
C ALA A 103 4.43 10.53 0.15
N THR A 104 5.48 9.79 0.54
CA THR A 104 6.81 10.36 0.82
C THR A 104 7.79 10.08 -0.31
N ALA A 105 8.53 11.10 -0.75
CA ALA A 105 9.57 10.93 -1.77
C ALA A 105 10.84 10.24 -1.24
N GLY A 106 11.09 10.31 0.08
CA GLY A 106 12.20 9.64 0.77
C GLY A 106 11.81 8.30 1.38
N ARG A 107 12.77 7.59 1.97
CA ARG A 107 12.49 6.42 2.82
C ARG A 107 11.72 6.87 4.07
N ALA A 108 10.67 6.14 4.43
CA ALA A 108 9.95 6.27 5.68
C ALA A 108 9.61 4.87 6.19
N GLU A 109 9.66 4.63 7.49
CA GLU A 109 9.23 3.35 8.05
C GLU A 109 7.77 3.05 7.64
N PRO A 110 7.40 1.82 7.18
CA PRO A 110 8.14 0.54 7.21
C PRO A 110 8.96 0.15 5.96
N ASP A 111 9.42 1.10 5.15
CA ASP A 111 10.17 0.77 3.94
C ASP A 111 11.38 -0.14 4.19
N SER A 112 11.49 -1.18 3.35
CA SER A 112 12.58 -2.17 3.40
C SER A 112 13.11 -2.42 1.98
N PHE A 113 14.20 -1.74 1.61
CA PHE A 113 14.94 -1.94 0.35
C PHE A 113 16.40 -1.52 0.47
#